data_AF-A0A838ICU8-F1
#
_entry.id   AF-A0A838ICU8-F1
#
_cell.length_a   1.000
_cell.length_b   1.000
_cell.length_c   1.000
_cell.angle_alpha   90.00
_cell.angle_beta   90.00
_cell.angle_gamma   90.00
#
_symmetry.space_group_name_H-M   'P 1'
#
loop_
_entity.id
_entity.type
_entity.pdbx_description
1 polymer ?
#
loop_
_entity_poly.entity_id
_entity_poly.type
_entity_poly.pdbx_seq_one_letter_code
_entity_poly.pdbx_strand_id
1 'polypeptide(L)'
;MPIRTSGPTTPTGAGICDLAWIWQPARDLPNLLFDTAWWSASDLQTLLALVGPGQVLYASDAPYGSPTIAAVMAWRHALQLGLSAEQVCGVMGGQLERVLAHEDLLDLGPAPGAERIPSDPLLDRVYAYLMAALGQMFNGLEPAEILALTAMACDVDEESPQALVCRAVLALVEARTRFVPAGGERPNRFAPGIQLVVLAAAVARTPDVPLPAEALRL
;
A
#
# COMPACT_ATOMS: atom_id res chain seq x y z
N MET A 1 1.68 21.64 -29.64
CA MET A 1 0.26 21.55 -30.04
C MET A 1 -0.51 21.07 -28.82
N PRO A 2 -1.28 21.93 -28.12
CA PRO A 2 -1.84 21.54 -26.84
C PRO A 2 -3.09 20.70 -27.06
N ILE A 3 -3.09 19.47 -26.56
CA ILE A 3 -4.27 18.64 -26.46
C ILE A 3 -5.10 19.21 -25.30
N ARG A 4 -6.13 20.01 -25.63
CA ARG A 4 -7.22 20.28 -24.68
C ARG A 4 -8.13 19.06 -24.67
N THR A 5 -7.99 18.18 -23.69
CA THR A 5 -9.01 17.19 -23.35
C THR A 5 -9.88 17.79 -22.25
N SER A 6 -11.08 18.23 -22.61
CA SER A 6 -12.10 18.79 -21.72
C SER A 6 -12.85 17.71 -20.92
N GLY A 7 -12.17 16.64 -20.52
CA GLY A 7 -12.72 15.54 -19.75
C GLY A 7 -11.61 14.83 -18.96
N PRO A 8 -11.96 14.14 -17.86
CA PRO A 8 -10.99 13.38 -17.07
C PRO A 8 -10.35 12.30 -17.95
N THR A 9 -9.02 12.28 -17.98
CA THR A 9 -8.27 11.18 -18.61
C THR A 9 -8.38 9.94 -17.72
N THR A 10 -8.52 8.77 -18.34
CA THR A 10 -8.64 7.47 -17.65
C THR A 10 -7.55 7.27 -16.58
N PRO A 11 -7.88 6.71 -15.41
CA PRO A 11 -6.91 6.43 -14.35
C PRO A 11 -5.76 5.55 -14.84
N THR A 12 -4.54 5.87 -14.44
CA THR A 12 -3.37 5.00 -14.56
C THR A 12 -3.14 4.30 -13.23
N GLY A 13 -3.10 2.95 -13.24
CA GLY A 13 -2.88 2.13 -12.05
C GLY A 13 -1.63 2.56 -11.28
N ALA A 14 -1.83 3.26 -10.16
CA ALA A 14 -0.83 3.95 -9.34
C ALA A 14 0.26 4.74 -10.12
N GLY A 15 0.05 5.07 -11.39
CA GLY A 15 1.07 5.63 -12.28
C GLY A 15 2.40 4.85 -12.29
N ILE A 16 2.42 3.56 -11.96
CA ILE A 16 3.61 2.82 -11.46
C ILE A 16 4.86 3.02 -12.34
N CYS A 17 4.75 2.78 -13.65
CA CYS A 17 5.91 2.88 -14.55
C CYS A 17 6.30 4.34 -14.85
N ASP A 18 5.37 5.28 -14.69
CA ASP A 18 5.53 6.66 -15.11
C ASP A 18 5.76 7.61 -13.93
N LEU A 19 5.53 7.18 -12.69
CA LEU A 19 5.75 7.94 -11.45
C LEU A 19 7.21 8.37 -11.27
N ALA A 20 8.16 7.83 -12.05
CA ALA A 20 9.51 8.36 -12.10
C ALA A 20 9.57 9.81 -12.62
N TRP A 21 8.59 10.24 -13.41
CA TRP A 21 8.60 11.56 -14.07
C TRP A 21 7.23 12.26 -14.11
N ILE A 22 6.13 11.52 -14.26
CA ILE A 22 4.80 12.09 -14.58
C ILE A 22 4.19 12.91 -13.43
N TRP A 23 4.59 12.66 -12.19
CA TRP A 23 4.11 13.40 -11.01
C TRP A 23 4.49 14.88 -11.04
N GLN A 24 5.57 15.26 -11.73
CA GLN A 24 6.00 16.65 -11.84
C GLN A 24 5.03 17.47 -12.72
N PRO A 25 4.80 17.12 -14.00
CA PRO A 25 3.81 17.82 -14.82
C PRO A 25 2.36 17.58 -14.38
N ALA A 26 2.06 16.49 -13.66
CA ALA A 26 0.73 16.23 -13.13
C ALA A 26 0.21 17.36 -12.22
N ARG A 27 1.10 18.09 -11.55
CA ARG A 27 0.77 19.25 -10.71
C ARG A 27 0.08 20.38 -11.47
N ASP A 28 0.39 20.51 -12.76
CA ASP A 28 -0.19 21.52 -13.65
C ASP A 28 -1.43 21.00 -14.39
N LEU A 29 -1.81 19.73 -14.17
CA LEU A 29 -2.90 19.01 -14.83
C LEU A 29 -3.90 18.49 -13.80
N PRO A 30 -4.75 19.35 -13.21
CA PRO A 30 -5.64 18.94 -12.11
C PRO A 30 -6.64 17.85 -12.50
N ASN A 31 -6.92 17.67 -13.80
CA ASN A 31 -7.80 16.62 -14.32
C ASN A 31 -7.08 15.28 -14.59
N LEU A 32 -5.77 15.19 -14.34
CA LEU A 32 -5.03 13.94 -14.35
C LEU A 32 -5.17 13.27 -12.97
N LEU A 33 -5.76 12.08 -12.96
CA LEU A 33 -6.05 11.30 -11.76
C LEU A 33 -5.26 9.98 -11.79
N PHE A 34 -4.83 9.55 -10.61
CA PHE A 34 -4.12 8.31 -10.34
C PHE A 34 -4.97 7.44 -9.42
N ASP A 35 -4.80 6.13 -9.47
CA ASP A 35 -5.53 5.23 -8.57
C ASP A 35 -4.62 4.37 -7.69
N THR A 36 -5.15 3.78 -6.61
CA THR A 36 -4.38 2.94 -5.69
C THR A 36 -4.36 1.44 -6.04
N ALA A 37 -4.73 1.03 -7.25
CA ALA A 37 -4.80 -0.38 -7.65
C ALA A 37 -3.40 -0.99 -7.81
N TRP A 38 -2.76 -1.26 -6.67
CA TRP A 38 -1.45 -1.92 -6.60
C TRP A 38 -1.19 -2.49 -5.20
N TRP A 39 -0.29 -3.46 -5.11
CA TRP A 39 0.00 -4.18 -3.87
C TRP A 39 1.29 -3.73 -3.17
N SER A 40 2.20 -3.06 -3.89
CA SER A 40 3.51 -2.68 -3.37
C SER A 40 3.41 -1.47 -2.44
N ALA A 41 3.86 -1.66 -1.20
CA ALA A 41 3.90 -0.59 -0.20
C ALA A 41 4.77 0.59 -0.65
N SER A 42 5.90 0.33 -1.30
CA SER A 42 6.81 1.36 -1.81
C SER A 42 6.13 2.23 -2.87
N ASP A 43 5.44 1.63 -3.82
CA ASP A 43 4.78 2.36 -4.90
C ASP A 43 3.60 3.19 -4.38
N LEU A 44 2.79 2.63 -3.46
CA LEU A 44 1.69 3.36 -2.82
C LEU A 44 2.22 4.56 -2.01
N GLN A 45 3.32 4.39 -1.27
CA GLN A 45 3.94 5.49 -0.54
C GLN A 45 4.51 6.55 -1.49
N THR A 46 5.17 6.15 -2.57
CA THR A 46 5.68 7.08 -3.58
C THR A 46 4.55 7.87 -4.23
N LEU A 47 3.46 7.21 -4.63
CA LEU A 47 2.28 7.87 -5.20
C LEU A 47 1.74 8.93 -4.24
N LEU A 48 1.42 8.51 -3.01
CA LEU A 48 0.80 9.37 -2.00
C LEU A 48 1.73 10.46 -1.48
N ALA A 49 3.06 10.32 -1.63
CA ALA A 49 4.03 11.32 -1.25
C ALA A 49 4.29 12.37 -2.34
N LEU A 50 4.19 11.99 -3.62
CA LEU A 50 4.55 12.83 -4.76
C LEU A 50 3.36 13.50 -5.45
N VAL A 51 2.18 12.88 -5.38
CA VAL A 51 0.93 13.35 -5.98
C VAL A 51 0.02 13.91 -4.89
N GLY A 52 -0.62 15.05 -5.16
CA GLY A 52 -1.55 15.67 -4.21
C GLY A 52 -2.76 14.77 -3.98
N PRO A 53 -3.31 14.69 -2.75
CA PRO A 53 -4.43 13.80 -2.43
C PRO A 53 -5.69 14.07 -3.28
N GLY A 54 -5.86 15.29 -3.80
CA GLY A 54 -6.93 15.62 -4.75
C GLY A 54 -6.81 14.91 -6.10
N GLN A 55 -5.67 14.33 -6.43
CA GLN A 55 -5.46 13.61 -7.70
C GLN A 55 -5.36 12.10 -7.53
N VAL A 56 -5.61 11.57 -6.33
CA VAL A 56 -5.52 10.13 -6.04
C VAL A 56 -6.90 9.57 -5.74
N LEU A 57 -7.24 8.45 -6.38
CA LEU A 57 -8.49 7.72 -6.22
C LEU A 57 -8.23 6.34 -5.63
N TYR A 58 -9.10 5.87 -4.74
CA TYR A 58 -9.08 4.47 -4.36
C TYR A 58 -9.48 3.57 -5.52
N ALA A 59 -8.68 2.53 -5.74
CA ALA A 59 -9.03 1.39 -6.57
C ALA A 59 -8.50 0.10 -5.94
N SER A 60 -9.25 -0.99 -6.11
CA SER A 60 -9.04 -2.25 -5.38
C SER A 60 -8.12 -3.26 -6.07
N ASP A 61 -7.81 -3.03 -7.35
CA ASP A 61 -7.15 -4.00 -8.23
C ASP A 61 -7.92 -5.33 -8.38
N ALA A 62 -9.25 -5.33 -8.23
CA ALA A 62 -10.06 -6.52 -8.50
C ALA A 62 -9.99 -6.91 -9.99
N PRO A 63 -9.90 -8.21 -10.34
CA PRO A 63 -10.01 -9.40 -9.48
C PRO A 63 -8.68 -9.90 -8.89
N TYR A 64 -7.56 -9.20 -9.11
CA TYR A 64 -6.24 -9.62 -8.66
C TYR A 64 -6.05 -9.40 -7.15
N GLY A 65 -6.55 -8.29 -6.64
CA GLY A 65 -6.54 -7.91 -5.21
C GLY A 65 -7.82 -8.28 -4.47
N SER A 66 -7.74 -8.31 -3.12
CA SER A 66 -8.93 -8.25 -2.26
C SER A 66 -9.29 -6.78 -2.02
N PRO A 67 -10.54 -6.34 -2.28
CA PRO A 67 -10.94 -4.96 -2.02
C PRO A 67 -10.70 -4.51 -0.58
N THR A 68 -10.97 -5.39 0.40
CA THR A 68 -10.71 -5.11 1.82
C THR A 68 -9.22 -4.88 2.08
N ILE A 69 -8.35 -5.71 1.51
CA ILE A 69 -6.89 -5.56 1.69
C ILE A 69 -6.41 -4.29 1.00
N ALA A 70 -6.83 -4.02 -0.23
CA ALA A 70 -6.48 -2.80 -0.95
C ALA A 70 -6.91 -1.54 -0.19
N ALA A 71 -8.09 -1.55 0.45
CA ALA A 71 -8.55 -0.43 1.27
C ALA A 71 -7.67 -0.25 2.51
N VAL A 72 -7.30 -1.34 3.19
CA VAL A 72 -6.36 -1.29 4.33
C VAL A 72 -5.00 -0.74 3.88
N MET A 73 -4.47 -1.19 2.74
CA MET A 73 -3.20 -0.70 2.18
C MET A 73 -3.26 0.81 1.92
N ALA A 74 -4.24 1.26 1.12
CA ALA A 74 -4.38 2.67 0.75
C ALA A 74 -4.52 3.57 1.99
N TRP A 75 -5.42 3.20 2.91
CA TRP A 75 -5.66 3.97 4.13
C TRP A 75 -4.43 3.98 5.05
N ARG A 76 -3.81 2.83 5.31
CA ARG A 76 -2.65 2.74 6.21
C ARG A 76 -1.47 3.54 5.67
N HIS A 77 -1.18 3.47 4.36
CA HIS A 77 -0.10 4.28 3.77
C HIS A 77 -0.42 5.79 3.76
N ALA A 78 -1.69 6.17 3.56
CA ALA A 78 -2.10 7.57 3.69
C ALA A 78 -1.88 8.12 5.11
N LEU A 79 -2.28 7.36 6.14
CA LEU A 79 -2.04 7.74 7.54
C LEU A 79 -0.55 7.83 7.86
N GLN A 80 0.26 6.89 7.37
CA GLN A 80 1.71 6.90 7.58
C GLN A 80 2.37 8.16 7.04
N LEU A 81 1.91 8.69 5.90
CA LEU A 81 2.44 9.93 5.32
C LEU A 81 1.87 11.18 6.01
N GLY A 82 0.89 11.01 6.89
CA GLY A 82 0.26 12.07 7.67
C GLY A 82 -0.87 12.78 6.96
N LEU A 83 -1.56 12.13 6.02
CA LEU A 83 -2.79 12.68 5.45
C LEU A 83 -3.83 12.87 6.56
N SER A 84 -4.54 13.99 6.50
CA SER A 84 -5.66 14.28 7.40
C SER A 84 -6.85 13.36 7.13
N ALA A 85 -7.78 13.27 8.07
CA ALA A 85 -9.01 12.49 7.89
C ALA A 85 -9.81 12.93 6.65
N GLU A 86 -9.84 14.24 6.38
CA GLU A 86 -10.48 14.80 5.17
C GLU A 86 -9.78 14.35 3.89
N GLN A 87 -8.45 14.43 3.85
CA GLN A 87 -7.66 13.98 2.69
C GLN A 87 -7.84 12.48 2.44
N VAL A 88 -7.83 11.67 3.50
CA VAL A 88 -8.08 10.23 3.39
C VAL A 88 -9.48 9.96 2.84
N CYS A 89 -10.53 10.63 3.34
CA CYS A 89 -11.89 10.45 2.84
C CYS A 89 -12.02 10.86 1.35
N GLY A 90 -11.32 11.92 0.95
CA GLY A 90 -11.23 12.36 -0.43
C GLY A 90 -10.65 11.28 -1.35
N VAL A 91 -9.51 10.71 -0.96
CA VAL A 91 -8.86 9.61 -1.70
C VAL A 91 -9.74 8.35 -1.73
N MET A 92 -10.32 7.98 -0.58
CA MET A 92 -11.06 6.72 -0.42
C MET A 92 -12.44 6.71 -1.10
N GLY A 93 -12.93 7.84 -1.60
CA GLY A 93 -14.19 7.88 -2.36
C GLY A 93 -14.68 9.28 -2.72
N GLY A 94 -14.37 10.30 -1.91
CA GLY A 94 -14.91 11.65 -2.10
C GLY A 94 -14.58 12.25 -3.48
N GLN A 95 -13.38 12.00 -4.03
CA GLN A 95 -13.04 12.43 -5.38
C GLN A 95 -13.78 11.65 -6.47
N LEU A 96 -13.94 10.34 -6.29
CA LEU A 96 -14.66 9.51 -7.25
C LEU A 96 -16.14 9.91 -7.33
N GLU A 97 -16.77 10.22 -6.20
CA GLU A 97 -18.15 10.71 -6.16
C GLU A 97 -18.33 11.98 -7.02
N ARG A 98 -17.41 12.93 -6.92
CA ARG A 98 -17.46 14.19 -7.70
C ARG A 98 -17.20 13.97 -9.18
N VAL A 99 -16.26 13.08 -9.52
CA VAL A 99 -16.02 12.67 -10.92
C VAL A 99 -17.29 12.09 -11.52
N LEU A 100 -17.98 11.20 -10.80
CA LEU A 100 -19.24 10.60 -11.25
C LEU A 100 -20.37 11.63 -11.37
N ALA A 101 -20.42 12.59 -10.44
CA ALA A 101 -21.37 13.71 -10.45
C ALA A 101 -21.05 14.80 -11.49
N HIS A 102 -19.90 14.72 -12.17
CA HIS A 102 -19.38 15.76 -13.08
C HIS A 102 -19.20 17.12 -12.38
N GLU A 103 -18.78 17.09 -11.12
CA GLU A 103 -18.46 18.28 -10.32
C GLU A 103 -16.98 18.62 -10.40
N ASP A 104 -16.63 19.87 -10.06
CA ASP A 104 -15.23 20.29 -9.88
C ASP A 104 -14.54 19.39 -8.85
N LEU A 105 -13.25 19.06 -9.00
CA LEU A 105 -12.54 18.21 -8.04
C LEU A 105 -12.32 18.92 -6.69
N LEU A 106 -12.23 18.16 -5.59
CA LEU A 106 -11.81 18.72 -4.30
C LEU A 106 -10.35 19.18 -4.38
N ASP A 107 -10.10 20.38 -3.86
CA ASP A 107 -8.75 20.81 -3.51
C ASP A 107 -8.41 20.28 -2.11
N LEU A 108 -7.58 19.24 -2.08
CA LEU A 108 -7.14 18.59 -0.84
C LEU A 108 -5.71 18.97 -0.46
N GLY A 109 -5.19 20.06 -1.05
CA GLY A 109 -3.85 20.56 -0.82
C GLY A 109 -2.75 19.81 -1.59
N PRO A 110 -1.48 20.20 -1.37
CA PRO A 110 -0.35 19.65 -2.10
C PRO A 110 0.00 18.22 -1.64
N ALA A 111 0.89 17.57 -2.41
CA ALA A 111 1.49 16.31 -2.00
C ALA A 111 2.29 16.47 -0.69
N PRO A 112 2.25 15.49 0.24
CA PRO A 112 2.96 15.54 1.52
C PRO A 112 4.48 15.66 1.44
N GLY A 113 5.10 15.19 0.36
CA GLY A 113 6.55 15.18 0.17
C GLY A 113 7.22 13.85 0.48
N ALA A 114 8.35 13.58 -0.20
CA ALA A 114 9.10 12.33 -0.11
C ALA A 114 9.79 12.14 1.25
N GLU A 115 10.07 13.23 1.96
CA GLU A 115 10.63 13.24 3.32
C GLU A 115 9.71 12.60 4.36
N ARG A 116 8.42 12.40 4.02
CA ARG A 116 7.44 11.70 4.87
C ARG A 116 7.52 10.19 4.73
N ILE A 117 8.25 9.67 3.74
CA ILE A 117 8.40 8.23 3.54
C ILE A 117 9.27 7.66 4.69
N PRO A 118 8.81 6.62 5.41
CA PRO A 118 9.57 6.05 6.50
C PRO A 118 10.93 5.50 6.06
N SER A 119 11.93 5.72 6.90
CA SER A 119 13.30 5.25 6.75
C SER A 119 13.78 4.69 8.10
N ASP A 120 13.47 3.43 8.36
CA ASP A 120 13.93 2.70 9.54
C ASP A 120 14.81 1.51 9.08
N PRO A 121 16.13 1.52 9.35
CA PRO A 121 17.02 0.49 8.84
C PRO A 121 16.69 -0.94 9.28
N LEU A 122 16.07 -1.13 10.45
CA LEU A 122 15.69 -2.47 10.94
C LEU A 122 14.43 -2.94 10.22
N LEU A 123 13.42 -2.08 10.10
CA LEU A 123 12.19 -2.41 9.38
C LEU A 123 12.41 -2.52 7.87
N ASP A 124 13.37 -1.80 7.30
CA ASP A 124 13.75 -1.92 5.89
C ASP A 124 14.35 -3.31 5.59
N ARG A 125 15.11 -3.90 6.54
CA ARG A 125 15.58 -5.29 6.42
C ARG A 125 14.41 -6.28 6.44
N VAL A 126 13.48 -6.10 7.37
CA VAL A 126 12.25 -6.92 7.46
C VAL A 126 11.47 -6.84 6.14
N TYR A 127 11.25 -5.64 5.64
CA TYR A 127 10.57 -5.39 4.36
C TYR A 127 11.29 -6.05 3.18
N ALA A 128 12.63 -5.94 3.11
CA ALA A 128 13.41 -6.56 2.04
C ALA A 128 13.25 -8.10 2.01
N TYR A 129 13.25 -8.77 3.18
CA TYR A 129 12.99 -10.21 3.24
C TYR A 129 11.55 -10.54 2.85
N LEU A 130 10.55 -9.75 3.27
CA LEU A 130 9.16 -9.94 2.86
C LEU A 130 8.99 -9.78 1.33
N MET A 131 9.66 -8.82 0.71
CA MET A 131 9.64 -8.65 -0.75
C MET A 131 10.31 -9.82 -1.49
N ALA A 132 11.41 -10.35 -0.97
CA ALA A 132 12.02 -11.56 -1.50
C ALA A 132 11.09 -12.78 -1.39
N ALA A 133 10.39 -12.94 -0.27
CA ALA A 133 9.38 -13.97 -0.08
C ALA A 133 8.22 -13.81 -1.06
N LEU A 134 7.69 -12.60 -1.23
CA LEU A 134 6.65 -12.30 -2.23
C LEU A 134 7.10 -12.65 -3.65
N GLY A 135 8.35 -12.36 -4.00
CA GLY A 135 8.94 -12.77 -5.27
C GLY A 135 8.86 -14.28 -5.51
N GLN A 136 9.17 -15.10 -4.49
CA GLN A 136 8.99 -16.55 -4.55
C GLN A 136 7.51 -16.94 -4.66
N MET A 137 6.64 -16.34 -3.86
CA MET A 137 5.21 -16.65 -3.83
C MET A 137 4.50 -16.31 -5.14
N PHE A 138 4.86 -15.22 -5.81
CA PHE A 138 4.33 -14.86 -7.13
C PHE A 138 4.70 -15.88 -8.22
N ASN A 139 5.76 -16.66 -8.00
CA ASN A 139 6.20 -17.76 -8.85
C ASN A 139 5.68 -19.13 -8.35
N GLY A 140 4.76 -19.15 -7.38
CA GLY A 140 4.18 -20.37 -6.82
C GLY A 140 5.13 -21.17 -5.93
N LEU A 141 6.25 -20.58 -5.50
CA LEU A 141 7.24 -21.22 -4.65
C LEU A 141 6.93 -21.00 -3.16
N GLU A 142 7.27 -21.99 -2.34
CA GLU A 142 7.15 -21.91 -0.88
C GLU A 142 8.30 -21.07 -0.29
N PRO A 143 8.03 -19.94 0.38
CA PRO A 143 9.06 -19.00 0.84
C PRO A 143 9.58 -19.26 2.26
N ALA A 144 9.50 -20.49 2.77
CA ALA A 144 9.75 -20.82 4.17
C ALA A 144 11.12 -20.33 4.69
N GLU A 145 12.20 -20.53 3.91
CA GLU A 145 13.54 -20.09 4.30
C GLU A 145 13.66 -18.56 4.40
N ILE A 146 13.03 -17.82 3.47
CA ILE A 146 13.06 -16.36 3.49
C ILE A 146 12.19 -15.82 4.63
N LEU A 147 11.05 -16.44 4.91
CA LEU A 147 10.22 -16.06 6.07
C LEU A 147 10.91 -16.35 7.41
N ALA A 148 11.78 -17.36 7.49
CA ALA A 148 12.63 -17.58 8.66
C ALA A 148 13.66 -16.44 8.85
N LEU A 149 14.23 -15.90 7.75
CA LEU A 149 15.06 -14.69 7.81
C LEU A 149 14.26 -13.47 8.29
N THR A 150 13.03 -13.30 7.80
CA THR A 150 12.10 -12.26 8.31
C THR A 150 11.89 -12.41 9.81
N ALA A 151 11.67 -13.63 10.30
CA ALA A 151 11.45 -13.88 11.72
C ALA A 151 12.69 -13.52 12.57
N MET A 152 13.89 -13.93 12.15
CA MET A 152 15.14 -13.54 12.81
C MET A 152 15.40 -12.03 12.74
N ALA A 153 14.98 -11.35 11.67
CA ALA A 153 15.08 -9.89 11.58
C ALA A 153 14.10 -9.16 12.51
N CYS A 154 13.01 -9.83 12.91
CA CYS A 154 12.03 -9.33 13.87
C CYS A 154 12.41 -9.65 15.33
N ASP A 155 13.48 -10.41 15.56
CA ASP A 155 14.00 -10.72 16.90
C ASP A 155 14.76 -9.51 17.47
N VAL A 156 13.98 -8.49 17.82
CA VAL A 156 14.43 -7.24 18.43
C VAL A 156 14.13 -7.26 19.93
N ASP A 157 14.87 -6.46 20.69
CA ASP A 157 14.64 -6.26 22.13
C ASP A 157 13.20 -5.80 22.40
N GLU A 158 12.59 -6.21 23.52
CA GLU A 158 11.20 -5.83 23.85
C GLU A 158 11.00 -4.32 24.05
N GLU A 159 12.06 -3.61 24.47
CA GLU A 159 12.06 -2.16 24.66
C GLU A 159 12.34 -1.39 23.35
N SER A 160 12.66 -2.11 22.27
CA SER A 160 12.87 -1.53 20.94
C SER A 160 11.61 -0.83 20.44
N PRO A 161 11.72 0.38 19.84
CA PRO A 161 10.59 1.04 19.20
C PRO A 161 9.89 0.18 18.14
N GLN A 162 10.63 -0.74 17.52
CA GLN A 162 10.16 -1.62 16.45
C GLN A 162 9.40 -2.86 16.99
N ALA A 163 9.49 -3.16 18.28
CA ALA A 163 9.02 -4.43 18.86
C ALA A 163 7.54 -4.72 18.55
N LEU A 164 6.67 -3.70 18.59
CA LEU A 164 5.25 -3.82 18.27
C LEU A 164 5.00 -4.18 16.79
N VAL A 165 5.72 -3.53 15.89
CA VAL A 165 5.64 -3.79 14.44
C VAL A 165 6.16 -5.19 14.13
N CYS A 166 7.31 -5.57 14.71
CA CYS A 166 7.90 -6.89 14.57
C CYS A 166 6.96 -8.00 15.05
N ARG A 167 6.30 -7.84 16.21
CA ARG A 167 5.29 -8.80 16.70
C ARG A 167 4.13 -8.95 15.72
N ALA A 168 3.60 -7.85 15.18
CA ALA A 168 2.51 -7.91 14.20
C ALA A 168 2.93 -8.58 12.88
N VAL A 169 4.15 -8.33 12.40
CA VAL A 169 4.72 -9.03 11.23
C VAL A 169 4.80 -10.54 11.50
N LEU A 170 5.35 -10.94 12.65
CA LEU A 170 5.45 -12.35 13.04
C LEU A 170 4.08 -13.03 13.12
N ALA A 171 3.08 -12.35 13.70
CA ALA A 171 1.71 -12.87 13.76
C ALA A 171 1.10 -13.11 12.37
N LEU A 172 1.36 -12.23 11.40
CA LEU A 172 0.91 -12.40 10.00
C LEU A 172 1.66 -13.53 9.28
N VAL A 173 2.97 -13.66 9.51
CA VAL A 173 3.77 -14.77 8.99
C VAL A 173 3.28 -16.10 9.55
N GLU A 174 2.95 -16.18 10.84
CA GLU A 174 2.41 -17.38 11.46
C GLU A 174 0.96 -17.66 11.02
N ALA A 175 0.14 -16.62 10.80
CA ALA A 175 -1.19 -16.82 10.21
C ALA A 175 -1.10 -17.43 8.81
N ARG A 176 -0.05 -17.11 8.05
CA ARG A 176 0.19 -17.66 6.71
C ARG A 176 0.50 -19.15 6.73
N THR A 177 1.27 -19.64 7.71
CA THR A 177 1.58 -21.08 7.82
C THR A 177 0.33 -21.94 8.04
N ARG A 178 -0.71 -21.34 8.65
CA ARG A 178 -2.00 -21.97 8.93
C ARG A 178 -3.06 -21.68 7.86
N PHE A 179 -2.72 -20.88 6.83
CA PHE A 179 -3.68 -20.45 5.83
C PHE A 179 -4.02 -21.60 4.87
N VAL A 180 -5.30 -21.99 4.87
CA VAL A 180 -5.84 -22.96 3.92
C VAL A 180 -6.71 -22.20 2.91
N PRO A 181 -6.40 -22.24 1.60
CA PRO A 181 -7.23 -21.62 0.58
C PRO A 181 -8.65 -22.20 0.62
N ALA A 182 -9.67 -21.34 0.64
CA ALA A 182 -11.02 -21.75 0.28
C ALA A 182 -11.00 -22.18 -1.20
N GLY A 183 -11.47 -23.39 -1.50
CA GLY A 183 -11.44 -23.91 -2.87
C GLY A 183 -12.25 -23.03 -3.84
N GLY A 184 -11.73 -22.82 -5.04
CA GLY A 184 -12.52 -22.36 -6.20
C GLY A 184 -12.42 -20.89 -6.63
N GLU A 185 -11.74 -20.00 -5.90
CA GLU A 185 -11.91 -18.55 -6.15
C GLU A 185 -10.72 -17.80 -6.78
N ARG A 186 -9.52 -18.38 -6.84
CA ARG A 186 -8.35 -17.69 -7.43
C ARG A 186 -7.50 -18.62 -8.31
N PRO A 187 -6.90 -18.11 -9.41
CA PRO A 187 -5.95 -18.87 -10.20
C PRO A 187 -4.82 -19.38 -9.30
N ASN A 188 -4.48 -20.67 -9.43
CA ASN A 188 -3.49 -21.39 -8.64
C ASN A 188 -2.03 -20.97 -8.95
N ARG A 189 -1.83 -19.73 -9.40
CA ARG A 189 -0.53 -19.19 -9.84
C ARG A 189 0.35 -18.76 -8.66
N PHE A 190 -0.27 -18.33 -7.55
CA PHE A 190 0.44 -17.80 -6.39
C PHE A 190 0.45 -18.79 -5.25
N ALA A 191 1.53 -18.78 -4.46
CA ALA A 191 1.59 -19.56 -3.25
C ALA A 191 0.48 -19.12 -2.26
N PRO A 192 -0.14 -20.06 -1.51
CA PRO A 192 -1.16 -19.75 -0.51
C PRO A 192 -0.72 -18.68 0.50
N GLY A 193 -1.67 -17.84 0.90
CA GLY A 193 -1.47 -16.84 1.95
C GLY A 193 -0.67 -15.62 1.52
N ILE A 194 -0.43 -15.39 0.21
CA ILE A 194 0.34 -14.25 -0.31
C ILE A 194 -0.13 -12.91 0.26
N GLN A 195 -1.44 -12.76 0.45
CA GLN A 195 -2.05 -11.56 0.97
C GLN A 195 -1.64 -11.24 2.42
N LEU A 196 -1.31 -12.26 3.23
CA LEU A 196 -0.82 -12.07 4.60
C LEU A 196 0.61 -11.53 4.60
N VAL A 197 1.43 -11.96 3.63
CA VAL A 197 2.79 -11.44 3.46
C VAL A 197 2.77 -10.01 2.89
N VAL A 198 1.83 -9.68 2.00
CA VAL A 198 1.59 -8.29 1.55
C VAL A 198 1.20 -7.39 2.73
N LEU A 199 0.28 -7.84 3.59
CA LEU A 199 -0.11 -7.09 4.80
C LEU A 199 1.07 -6.92 5.76
N ALA A 200 1.90 -7.94 5.94
CA ALA A 200 3.11 -7.84 6.76
C ALA A 200 4.08 -6.79 6.21
N ALA A 201 4.25 -6.74 4.89
CA ALA A 201 5.08 -5.75 4.23
C ALA A 201 4.53 -4.32 4.43
N ALA A 202 3.22 -4.15 4.39
CA ALA A 202 2.59 -2.86 4.69
C ALA A 202 2.80 -2.45 6.14
N VAL A 203 2.62 -3.36 7.11
CA VAL A 203 2.88 -3.10 8.54
C VAL A 203 4.34 -2.65 8.75
N ALA A 204 5.31 -3.35 8.17
CA ALA A 204 6.73 -2.97 8.24
C ALA A 204 7.01 -1.56 7.66
N ARG A 205 6.27 -1.16 6.62
CA ARG A 205 6.40 0.16 5.98
C ARG A 205 5.53 1.24 6.61
N THR A 206 4.76 0.93 7.64
CA THR A 206 3.86 1.89 8.30
C THR A 206 3.94 1.82 9.82
N PRO A 207 5.14 2.03 10.40
CA PRO A 207 5.36 1.87 11.84
C PRO A 207 4.58 2.86 12.70
N ASP A 208 4.24 4.04 12.18
CA ASP A 208 3.57 5.09 12.96
C ASP A 208 2.04 4.93 12.97
N VAL A 209 1.51 4.00 12.19
CA VAL A 209 0.07 3.77 12.11
C VAL A 209 -0.35 2.75 13.15
N PRO A 210 -1.33 3.07 14.03
CA PRO A 210 -1.76 2.17 15.09
C PRO A 210 -2.09 0.76 14.58
N LEU A 211 -1.75 -0.23 15.40
CA LEU A 211 -2.08 -1.63 15.17
C LEU A 211 -3.35 -1.99 15.96
N PRO A 212 -4.15 -2.98 15.50
CA PRO A 212 -5.33 -3.44 16.23
C PRO A 212 -4.96 -3.93 17.63
N ALA A 213 -5.84 -3.70 18.60
CA ALA A 213 -5.60 -4.11 19.99
C ALA A 213 -5.41 -5.63 20.14
N GLU A 214 -6.01 -6.46 19.28
CA GLU A 214 -5.76 -7.91 19.31
C GLU A 214 -4.32 -8.28 18.91
N ALA A 215 -3.67 -7.50 18.05
CA ALA A 215 -2.27 -7.71 17.67
C ALA A 215 -1.30 -7.38 18.82
N LEU A 216 -1.77 -6.69 19.87
CA LEU A 216 -1.02 -6.33 21.07
C LEU A 216 -1.13 -7.39 22.18
N ARG A 217 -1.94 -8.44 21.99
CA ARG A 217 -2.24 -9.48 23.00
C ARG A 217 -1.56 -10.83 22.73
N LEU A 218 -0.78 -10.94 21.66
CA LEU A 218 0.04 -12.10 21.31
C LEU A 218 1.49 -11.85 21.75
#